data_AF-E1NUI6-F1
#
_entry.id   AF-E1NUI6-F1
#
_cell.length_a   1.000
_cell.length_b   1.000
_cell.length_c   1.000
_cell.angle_alpha   90.00
_cell.angle_beta   90.00
_cell.angle_gamma   90.00
#
_symmetry.space_group_name_H-M   'P 1'
#
loop_
_entity.id
_entity.type
_entity.pdbx_description
1 polymer ?
#
loop_
_entity_poly.entity_id
_entity_poly.type
_entity_poly.pdbx_seq_one_letter_code
_entity_poly.pdbx_strand_id
1 'polypeptide(L)'
;MFVKTAHAKIRQSQRNISNIDIEKALRNPIHKESIITDELGRKSQKIIGDFTTVVINPDTMEVITTYPTKKSKRQRYLKWR
;
A
#
# COMPACT_ATOMS: atom_id res chain seq x y z
N MET A 1 -11.89 6.69 6.02
CA MET A 1 -10.73 7.40 6.61
C MET A 1 -9.74 6.35 7.10
N PHE A 2 -8.44 6.50 6.81
CA PHE A 2 -7.39 5.56 7.23
C PHE A 2 -6.37 6.27 8.12
N VAL A 3 -5.75 5.53 9.04
CA VAL A 3 -4.70 6.04 9.93
C VAL A 3 -3.34 5.82 9.27
N LYS A 4 -2.43 6.79 9.45
CA LYS A 4 -1.06 6.74 8.93
C LYS A 4 -0.06 6.87 10.07
N THR A 5 0.93 6.00 10.08
CA THR A 5 2.12 6.17 10.92
C THR A 5 2.87 7.46 10.55
N ALA A 6 3.73 7.95 11.45
CA ALA A 6 4.59 9.09 11.16
C ALA A 6 5.49 8.83 9.94
N HIS A 7 6.01 7.61 9.83
CA HIS A 7 6.80 7.18 8.67
C HIS A 7 6.02 7.28 7.35
N ALA A 8 4.76 6.80 7.34
CA ALA A 8 3.91 6.87 6.15
C ALA A 8 3.67 8.31 5.69
N LYS A 9 3.41 9.25 6.62
CA LYS A 9 3.20 10.67 6.29
C LYS A 9 4.42 11.27 5.58
N ILE A 10 5.62 10.99 6.08
CA ILE A 10 6.88 11.46 5.47
C ILE A 10 7.05 10.87 4.06
N ARG A 11 6.88 9.56 3.91
CA ARG A 11 7.02 8.88 2.61
C ARG A 11 6.00 9.35 1.57
N GLN A 12 4.77 9.60 2.01
CA GLN A 12 3.71 10.15 1.19
C GLN A 12 4.11 11.52 0.65
N SER A 13 4.57 12.43 1.52
CA SER A 13 5.00 13.78 1.15
C SER A 13 6.19 13.76 0.19
N GLN A 14 7.22 12.94 0.47
CA GLN A 14 8.40 12.83 -0.39
C GLN A 14 8.09 12.32 -1.81
N ARG A 15 6.97 11.61 -1.98
CA ARG A 15 6.60 10.94 -3.24
C ARG A 15 5.40 11.59 -3.92
N ASN A 16 4.91 12.72 -3.39
CA ASN A 16 3.72 13.43 -3.91
C ASN A 16 2.50 12.51 -4.10
N ILE A 17 2.25 11.61 -3.14
CA ILE A 17 1.11 10.70 -3.18
C ILE A 17 -0.07 11.36 -2.44
N SER A 18 -1.23 11.45 -3.07
CA SER A 18 -2.41 12.03 -2.43
C SER A 18 -3.11 11.02 -1.50
N ASN A 19 -3.95 11.52 -0.58
CA ASN A 19 -4.81 10.63 0.20
C ASN A 19 -5.81 9.87 -0.68
N ILE A 20 -6.24 10.48 -1.80
CA ILE A 20 -7.18 9.90 -2.76
C ILE A 20 -6.54 8.68 -3.42
N ASP A 21 -5.26 8.74 -3.78
CA ASP A 21 -4.56 7.61 -4.39
C ASP A 21 -4.43 6.43 -3.44
N ILE A 22 -4.15 6.71 -2.16
CA ILE A 22 -4.11 5.69 -1.10
C ILE A 22 -5.50 5.07 -0.93
N GLU A 23 -6.54 5.89 -0.84
CA GLU A 23 -7.92 5.41 -0.68
C GLU A 23 -8.37 4.57 -1.88
N LYS A 24 -8.02 4.98 -3.10
CA LYS A 24 -8.30 4.20 -4.31
C LYS A 24 -7.61 2.84 -4.27
N ALA A 25 -6.33 2.79 -3.88
CA ALA A 25 -5.59 1.54 -3.76
C ALA A 25 -6.17 0.62 -2.68
N LEU A 26 -6.63 1.16 -1.56
CA LEU A 26 -7.25 0.39 -0.47
C LEU A 26 -8.64 -0.15 -0.84
N ARG A 27 -9.48 0.68 -1.47
CA ARG A 27 -10.86 0.31 -1.86
C ARG A 27 -10.89 -0.62 -3.06
N ASN A 28 -10.02 -0.39 -4.05
CA ASN A 28 -10.05 -1.07 -5.33
C ASN A 28 -8.64 -1.52 -5.77
N PRO A 29 -8.00 -2.43 -5.02
CA PRO A 29 -6.67 -2.92 -5.38
C PRO A 29 -6.71 -3.74 -6.66
N ILE A 30 -5.61 -3.71 -7.41
CA ILE A 30 -5.38 -4.66 -8.51
C ILE A 30 -4.79 -5.97 -8.00
N HIS A 31 -4.14 -5.97 -6.83
CA HIS A 31 -3.64 -7.18 -6.18
C HIS A 31 -3.38 -6.94 -4.69
N LYS A 32 -3.49 -8.00 -3.88
CA LYS A 32 -3.04 -8.02 -2.49
C LYS A 32 -2.02 -9.14 -2.35
N GLU A 33 -0.81 -8.83 -1.89
CA GLU A 33 0.16 -9.87 -1.55
C GLU A 33 -0.25 -10.54 -0.23
N SER A 34 0.29 -11.74 0.04
CA SER A 34 0.11 -12.44 1.31
C SER A 34 0.61 -11.59 2.48
N ILE A 35 0.02 -11.82 3.65
CA ILE A 35 0.50 -11.22 4.90
C ILE A 35 1.87 -11.85 5.22
N ILE A 36 2.84 -11.00 5.55
CA ILE A 36 4.15 -11.41 6.01
C ILE A 36 4.36 -10.94 7.44
N THR A 37 5.07 -11.73 8.22
CA THR A 37 5.48 -11.42 9.60
C THR A 37 7.00 -11.29 9.62
N ASP A 38 7.53 -10.21 10.18
CA ASP A 38 8.98 -10.05 10.37
C ASP A 38 9.50 -10.80 11.61
N GLU A 39 10.81 -10.77 11.81
CA GLU A 39 11.50 -11.44 12.93
C GLU A 39 11.07 -10.92 14.31
N LEU A 40 10.50 -9.71 14.37
CA LEU A 40 9.99 -9.08 15.59
C LEU A 40 8.48 -9.32 15.78
N GLY A 41 7.87 -10.19 14.97
CA GLY A 41 6.45 -10.53 15.06
C GLY A 41 5.51 -9.49 14.45
N ARG A 42 6.02 -8.48 13.74
CA ARG A 42 5.19 -7.42 13.15
C ARG A 42 4.63 -7.89 11.82
N LYS A 43 3.31 -7.79 11.66
CA LYS A 43 2.64 -8.14 10.41
C LYS A 43 2.59 -6.97 9.45
N SER A 44 2.75 -7.26 8.17
CA SER A 44 2.47 -6.30 7.11
C SER A 44 1.83 -6.97 5.90
N GLN A 45 1.02 -6.20 5.18
CA GLN A 45 0.43 -6.61 3.91
C GLN A 45 0.61 -5.52 2.86
N LYS A 46 1.02 -5.93 1.66
CA LYS A 46 1.14 -5.04 0.51
C LYS A 46 -0.15 -5.06 -0.32
N ILE A 47 -0.82 -3.92 -0.38
CA ILE A 47 -1.99 -3.65 -1.20
C ILE A 47 -1.53 -2.86 -2.42
N ILE A 48 -1.67 -3.46 -3.60
CA ILE A 48 -1.21 -2.90 -4.86
C ILE A 48 -2.42 -2.32 -5.58
N GLY A 49 -2.46 -1.00 -5.75
CA GLY A 49 -3.38 -0.31 -6.65
C GLY A 49 -2.72 0.00 -8.00
N ASP A 50 -3.48 0.58 -8.92
CA ASP A 50 -3.01 0.93 -10.26
C ASP A 50 -1.75 1.80 -10.24
N PHE A 51 -1.76 2.86 -9.43
CA PHE A 51 -0.71 3.87 -9.40
C PHE A 51 0.00 3.96 -8.06
N THR A 52 -0.60 3.44 -7.00
CA THR A 52 -0.05 3.50 -5.64
C THR A 52 -0.09 2.13 -5.00
N THR A 53 1.04 1.75 -4.41
CA THR A 53 1.15 0.60 -3.53
C THR A 53 1.17 1.09 -2.09
N VAL A 54 0.32 0.49 -1.27
CA VAL A 54 0.12 0.81 0.15
C VAL A 54 0.52 -0.41 0.96
N VAL A 55 1.38 -0.22 1.95
CA VAL A 55 1.72 -1.26 2.92
C VAL A 55 1.00 -0.95 4.21
N ILE A 56 0.21 -1.90 4.70
CA ILE A 56 -0.56 -1.76 5.93
C ILE A 56 -0.09 -2.77 6.99
N ASN A 57 -0.34 -2.46 8.26
CA ASN A 57 -0.45 -3.48 9.28
C ASN A 57 -1.87 -4.08 9.20
N PRO A 58 -2.04 -5.38 8.91
CA PRO A 58 -3.37 -5.97 8.77
C PRO A 58 -4.15 -6.04 10.09
N ASP A 59 -3.48 -6.03 11.24
CA ASP A 59 -4.13 -6.11 12.54
C ASP A 59 -4.71 -4.74 12.97
N THR A 60 -3.99 -3.64 12.68
CA THR A 60 -4.40 -2.27 13.07
C THR A 60 -5.01 -1.46 11.92
N MET A 61 -4.92 -1.95 10.69
CA MET A 61 -5.28 -1.25 9.45
C MET A 61 -4.53 0.06 9.21
N GLU A 62 -3.44 0.31 9.94
CA GLU A 62 -2.61 1.49 9.77
C GLU A 62 -1.73 1.39 8.54
N VAL A 63 -1.63 2.48 7.79
CA VAL A 63 -0.69 2.60 6.68
C VAL A 63 0.72 2.81 7.24
N ILE A 64 1.61 1.87 6.94
CA ILE A 64 3.03 1.87 7.33
C ILE A 64 3.86 2.66 6.31
N THR A 65 3.64 2.44 5.02
CA THR A 65 4.37 3.16 3.94
C THR A 65 3.59 3.13 2.63
N THR A 66 3.90 4.08 1.73
CA THR A 66 3.28 4.21 0.41
C THR A 66 4.31 4.61 -0.64
N TYR A 67 4.15 4.10 -1.86
CA TYR A 67 5.02 4.43 -2.99
C TYR A 67 4.31 4.18 -4.34
N PRO A 68 4.79 4.77 -5.45
CA PRO A 68 4.20 4.52 -6.77
C PRO A 68 4.28 3.06 -7.19
N THR A 69 3.20 2.53 -7.75
CA THR A 69 3.19 1.20 -8.36
C THR A 69 4.00 1.25 -9.66
N LYS A 70 5.04 0.41 -9.76
CA LYS A 70 5.85 0.31 -10.99
C LYS A 70 4.98 -0.18 -12.17
N LYS A 71 5.21 0.37 -13.36
CA LYS A 71 4.51 0.01 -14.61
C LYS A 71 4.45 -1.51 -14.85
N SER A 72 5.57 -2.21 -14.64
CA SER A 72 5.67 -3.66 -14.81
C SER A 72 4.76 -4.45 -13.84
N LYS A 73 4.72 -4.05 -12.56
CA LYS A 73 3.78 -4.63 -11.59
C LYS A 73 2.33 -4.37 -11.98
N ARG A 74 2.01 -3.12 -12.36
CA ARG A 74 0.67 -2.75 -12.81
C ARG A 74 0.20 -3.62 -13.97
N GLN A 75 1.02 -3.76 -15.02
CA GLN A 75 0.70 -4.59 -16.18
C GLN A 75 0.54 -6.06 -15.81
N ARG A 76 1.40 -6.60 -14.94
CA ARG A 76 1.32 -7.99 -14.49
C ARG A 76 -0.02 -8.29 -13.82
N TYR A 77 -0.48 -7.43 -12.92
CA TYR A 77 -1.69 -7.69 -12.13
C TYR A 77 -2.98 -7.25 -12.84
N LEU A 78 -2.95 -6.22 -13.68
CA LEU A 78 -4.10 -5.84 -14.51
C LEU A 78 -4.49 -6.92 -15.53
N LYS A 79 -3.55 -7.75 -15.99
CA LYS A 79 -3.86 -8.86 -16.90
C LYS A 79 -4.84 -9.88 -16.27
N TRP A 80 -4.87 -9.97 -14.94
CA TRP A 80 -5.61 -10.97 -14.18
C TRP A 80 -6.73 -10.37 -13.31
N ARG A 81 -7.04 -9.09 -13.51
CA ARG A 81 -8.08 -8.36 -12.80
C ARG A 81 -9.39 -8.42 -13.58
#